data_AF-A0A5S4T7B0-F1
#
_entry.id   AF-A0A5S4T7B0-F1
#
_cell.length_a   1.000
_cell.length_b   1.000
_cell.length_c   1.000
_cell.angle_alpha   90.00
_cell.angle_beta   90.00
_cell.angle_gamma   90.00
#
_symmetry.space_group_name_H-M   'P 1'
#
loop_
_entity.id
_entity.type
_entity.pdbx_description
1 polymer ?
#
loop_
_entity_poly.entity_id
_entity_poly.type
_entity_poly.pdbx_seq_one_letter_code
_entity_poly.pdbx_strand_id
1 'polypeptide(L)'
;ATVNPDGLAYYNRVIDACLANGIRPVINLHHFDLPIALYQQYGGWESKHVVDLFVAFSKVCFEQFGDRVKDWFVHNEPMVVVEGSYLMQFHYPAIVDGKKAVQVAYNLALATAKVIQAYRQGPAELSDGRIGTILNLTPAYPASQSEADMVAAHFAELWNNDLFMEAAVHGKFPEELVAVLKKDGVLWQST
;
A
#
# COMPACT_ATOMS: atom_id res chain seq x y z
N ALA A 1 6.52 13.97 13.07
CA ALA A 1 5.15 13.68 13.51
C ALA A 1 5.09 13.76 15.03
N THR A 2 4.04 14.32 15.62
CA THR A 2 3.83 14.26 17.08
C THR A 2 3.12 12.97 17.44
N VAL A 3 3.54 12.32 18.53
CA VAL A 3 3.03 11.01 18.93
C VAL A 3 1.95 11.17 20.00
N ASN A 4 0.83 10.45 19.87
CA ASN A 4 -0.15 10.33 20.94
C ASN A 4 0.39 9.33 22.00
N PRO A 5 0.61 9.76 23.25
CA PRO A 5 1.24 8.92 24.27
C PRO A 5 0.39 7.69 24.65
N ASP A 6 -0.94 7.82 24.67
CA ASP A 6 -1.83 6.71 25.01
C ASP A 6 -1.85 5.64 23.91
N GLY A 7 -1.86 6.07 22.64
CA GLY A 7 -1.75 5.18 21.49
C GLY A 7 -0.41 4.44 21.47
N LEU A 8 0.69 5.14 21.72
CA LEU A 8 2.01 4.54 21.85
C LEU A 8 2.05 3.50 22.99
N ALA A 9 1.50 3.84 24.16
CA ALA A 9 1.43 2.92 25.30
C ALA A 9 0.57 1.69 24.98
N TYR A 10 -0.52 1.85 24.22
CA TYR A 10 -1.35 0.73 23.77
C TYR A 10 -0.59 -0.26 22.91
N TYR A 11 0.06 0.20 21.84
CA TYR A 11 0.79 -0.70 20.94
C TYR A 11 1.98 -1.37 21.62
N ASN A 12 2.66 -0.69 22.54
CA ASN A 12 3.67 -1.32 23.39
C ASN A 12 3.08 -2.51 24.17
N ARG A 13 1.96 -2.31 24.88
CA ARG A 13 1.29 -3.40 25.63
C ARG A 13 0.90 -4.58 24.74
N VAL A 14 0.43 -4.31 23.52
CA VAL A 14 0.08 -5.37 22.55
C VAL A 14 1.31 -6.18 22.15
N ILE A 15 2.38 -5.50 21.74
CA ILE A 15 3.64 -6.13 21.30
C ILE A 15 4.27 -6.93 22.45
N ASP A 16 4.37 -6.33 23.63
CA ASP A 16 4.93 -6.98 24.82
C ASP A 16 4.10 -8.20 25.23
N ALA A 17 2.77 -8.11 25.14
CA ALA A 17 1.89 -9.24 25.42
C ALA A 17 2.09 -10.38 24.41
N CYS A 18 2.27 -10.09 23.10
CA CYS A 18 2.62 -11.12 22.12
C CYS A 18 3.92 -11.84 22.51
N LEU A 19 4.98 -11.09 22.80
CA LEU A 19 6.28 -11.64 23.14
C LEU A 19 6.27 -12.42 24.46
N ALA A 20 5.57 -11.93 25.48
CA ALA A 20 5.39 -12.63 26.75
C ALA A 20 4.70 -13.99 26.60
N ASN A 21 3.91 -14.16 25.53
CA ASN A 21 3.24 -15.42 25.20
C ASN A 21 3.95 -16.23 24.09
N GLY A 22 5.17 -15.84 23.70
CA GLY A 22 5.92 -16.53 22.64
C GLY A 22 5.32 -16.37 21.24
N ILE A 23 4.43 -15.38 21.05
CA ILE A 23 3.82 -15.06 19.76
C ILE A 23 4.69 -14.02 19.07
N ARG A 24 5.13 -14.33 17.84
CA ARG A 24 5.86 -13.40 16.99
C ARG A 24 4.93 -12.28 16.51
N PRO A 25 5.18 -11.01 16.85
CA PRO A 25 4.39 -9.90 16.32
C PRO A 25 4.74 -9.67 14.85
N VAL A 26 3.70 -9.60 14.02
CA VAL A 26 3.78 -9.26 12.59
C VAL A 26 2.89 -8.05 12.38
N ILE A 27 3.47 -6.90 12.02
CA ILE A 27 2.77 -5.61 12.06
C ILE A 27 2.58 -5.06 10.65
N ASN A 28 1.33 -4.78 10.30
CA ASN A 28 0.94 -4.03 9.11
C ASN A 28 0.69 -2.56 9.46
N LEU A 29 1.15 -1.63 8.61
CA LEU A 29 1.10 -0.19 8.86
C LEU A 29 -0.18 0.49 8.36
N HIS A 30 -0.91 -0.11 7.42
CA HIS A 30 -2.15 0.46 6.90
C HIS A 30 -3.14 -0.61 6.44
N HIS A 31 -4.37 -0.55 6.94
CA HIS A 31 -5.46 -1.46 6.62
C HIS A 31 -6.76 -0.66 6.42
N PHE A 32 -6.85 0.02 5.28
CA PHE A 32 -8.05 0.76 4.84
C PHE A 32 -8.48 1.89 5.79
N ASP A 33 -7.55 2.44 6.54
CA ASP A 33 -7.77 3.29 7.70
C ASP A 33 -7.12 4.68 7.57
N LEU A 34 -7.07 5.21 6.34
CA LEU A 34 -6.62 6.58 6.06
C LEU A 34 -7.36 7.57 6.99
N PRO A 35 -6.64 8.44 7.74
CA PRO A 35 -7.28 9.45 8.56
C PRO A 35 -8.17 10.39 7.73
N ILE A 36 -9.43 10.51 8.12
CA ILE A 36 -10.42 11.34 7.39
C ILE A 36 -9.98 12.80 7.23
N ALA A 37 -9.24 13.35 8.20
CA ALA A 37 -8.70 14.70 8.12
C ALA A 37 -7.73 14.88 6.93
N LEU A 38 -6.92 13.87 6.63
CA LEU A 38 -6.01 13.89 5.47
C LEU A 38 -6.77 13.78 4.15
N TYR A 39 -7.87 13.05 4.14
CA TYR A 39 -8.79 13.05 2.99
C TYR A 39 -9.42 14.43 2.79
N GLN A 40 -10.02 15.01 3.82
CA GLN A 40 -10.69 16.31 3.76
C GLN A 40 -9.74 17.44 3.36
N GLN A 41 -8.50 17.41 3.85
CA GLN A 41 -7.54 18.47 3.62
C GLN A 41 -6.78 18.34 2.29
N TYR A 42 -6.46 17.11 1.87
CA TYR A 42 -5.53 16.86 0.77
C TYR A 42 -6.05 15.88 -0.30
N GLY A 43 -7.26 15.36 -0.19
CA GLY A 43 -7.76 14.27 -1.04
C GLY A 43 -7.14 12.91 -0.69
N GLY A 44 -6.46 12.78 0.45
CA GLY A 44 -5.96 11.50 0.92
C GLY A 44 -4.87 10.95 0.03
N TRP A 45 -5.03 9.70 -0.41
CA TRP A 45 -4.05 9.01 -1.26
C TRP A 45 -3.89 9.62 -2.66
N GLU A 46 -4.75 10.56 -3.07
CA GLU A 46 -4.53 11.37 -4.27
C GLU A 46 -3.26 12.24 -4.14
N SER A 47 -2.87 12.61 -2.91
CA SER A 47 -1.79 13.55 -2.63
C SER A 47 -0.47 12.88 -2.25
N LYS A 48 0.61 13.26 -2.94
CA LYS A 48 1.98 12.86 -2.59
C LYS A 48 2.44 13.45 -1.24
N HIS A 49 1.84 14.55 -0.79
CA HIS A 49 2.10 15.04 0.56
C HIS A 49 1.61 14.04 1.62
N VAL A 50 0.46 13.41 1.40
CA VAL A 50 -0.06 12.35 2.30
C VAL A 50 0.84 11.12 2.28
N VAL A 51 1.44 10.78 1.13
CA VAL A 51 2.48 9.74 1.06
C VAL A 51 3.66 10.07 1.98
N ASP A 52 4.15 11.32 1.99
CA ASP A 52 5.25 11.74 2.87
C ASP A 52 4.85 11.71 4.35
N LEU A 53 3.61 12.10 4.68
CA LEU A 53 3.08 11.99 6.03
C LEU A 53 3.00 10.53 6.49
N PHE A 54 2.63 9.61 5.60
CA PHE A 54 2.62 8.18 5.89
C PHE A 54 4.02 7.62 6.14
N VAL A 55 5.03 8.07 5.37
CA VAL A 55 6.44 7.73 5.65
C VAL A 55 6.90 8.30 7.01
N ALA A 56 6.45 9.50 7.38
CA ALA A 56 6.76 10.06 8.70
C ALA A 56 6.11 9.24 9.83
N PHE A 57 4.89 8.75 9.64
CA PHE A 57 4.23 7.83 10.56
C PHE A 57 4.97 6.49 10.67
N SER A 58 5.36 5.88 9.54
CA SER A 58 6.06 4.59 9.55
C SER A 58 7.40 4.66 10.28
N LYS A 59 8.14 5.77 10.13
CA LYS A 59 9.40 6.01 10.86
C LYS A 59 9.19 6.00 12.37
N VAL A 60 8.13 6.65 12.88
CA VAL A 60 7.77 6.58 14.29
C VAL A 60 7.54 5.13 14.71
N CYS A 61 6.80 4.34 13.92
CA CYS A 61 6.58 2.93 14.26
C CYS A 61 7.89 2.13 14.33
N PHE A 62 8.80 2.33 13.38
CA PHE A 62 10.11 1.65 13.40
C PHE A 62 10.97 2.09 14.59
N GLU A 63 11.00 3.39 14.89
CA GLU A 63 11.75 3.96 16.01
C GLU A 63 11.24 3.45 17.36
N GLN A 64 9.93 3.27 17.51
CA GLN A 64 9.31 2.90 18.79
C GLN A 64 9.20 1.39 19.02
N PHE A 65 9.14 0.60 17.94
CA PHE A 65 8.80 -0.82 18.02
C PHE A 65 9.79 -1.74 17.29
N GLY A 66 10.72 -1.19 16.50
CA GLY A 66 11.68 -1.96 15.69
C GLY A 66 12.66 -2.79 16.52
N ASP A 67 12.85 -2.46 17.80
CA ASP A 67 13.63 -3.25 18.74
C ASP A 67 13.04 -4.66 18.95
N ARG A 68 11.71 -4.77 18.90
CA ARG A 68 10.93 -5.99 19.20
C ARG A 68 10.22 -6.60 17.99
N VAL A 69 9.82 -5.77 17.02
CA VAL A 69 9.08 -6.19 15.82
C VAL A 69 10.05 -6.34 14.65
N LYS A 70 10.16 -7.56 14.12
CA LYS A 70 11.08 -7.91 13.03
C LYS A 70 10.39 -8.29 11.71
N ASP A 71 9.06 -8.29 11.68
CA ASP A 71 8.27 -8.64 10.50
C ASP A 71 7.22 -7.54 10.24
N TRP A 72 7.48 -6.72 9.22
CA TRP A 72 6.70 -5.53 8.88
C TRP A 72 6.01 -5.65 7.52
N PHE A 73 4.83 -5.07 7.41
CA PHE A 73 4.11 -4.89 6.15
C PHE A 73 3.64 -3.44 5.98
N VAL A 74 3.78 -2.88 4.78
CA VAL A 74 3.41 -1.47 4.53
C VAL A 74 1.90 -1.30 4.36
N HIS A 75 1.30 -2.04 3.43
CA HIS A 75 -0.14 -2.01 3.20
C HIS A 75 -0.70 -3.42 3.20
N ASN A 76 -1.96 -3.53 3.65
CA ASN A 76 -2.83 -4.63 3.28
C ASN A 76 -3.58 -4.29 1.99
N GLU A 77 -3.39 -5.10 0.95
CA GLU A 77 -4.13 -5.08 -0.33
C GLU A 77 -4.42 -3.66 -0.86
N PRO A 78 -3.40 -2.89 -1.29
CA PRO A 78 -3.59 -1.52 -1.73
C PRO A 78 -4.58 -1.37 -2.90
N MET A 79 -4.76 -2.40 -3.73
CA MET A 79 -5.79 -2.40 -4.78
C MET A 79 -7.21 -2.24 -4.21
N VAL A 80 -7.49 -2.84 -3.05
CA VAL A 80 -8.81 -2.73 -2.40
C VAL A 80 -9.07 -1.29 -1.92
N VAL A 81 -8.03 -0.53 -1.56
CA VAL A 81 -8.16 0.92 -1.31
C VAL A 81 -8.55 1.66 -2.59
N VAL A 82 -7.84 1.38 -3.70
CA VAL A 82 -8.10 1.98 -5.02
C VAL A 82 -9.53 1.72 -5.44
N GLU A 83 -9.95 0.46 -5.44
CA GLU A 83 -11.25 0.03 -5.88
C GLU A 83 -12.36 0.55 -4.97
N GLY A 84 -12.25 0.34 -3.66
CA GLY A 84 -13.31 0.70 -2.73
C GLY A 84 -13.59 2.19 -2.69
N SER A 85 -12.51 2.99 -2.78
CA SER A 85 -12.60 4.45 -2.60
C SER A 85 -12.90 5.19 -3.89
N TYR A 86 -12.45 4.68 -5.05
CA TYR A 86 -12.43 5.42 -6.32
C TYR A 86 -13.12 4.71 -7.50
N LEU A 87 -13.58 3.45 -7.37
CA LEU A 87 -14.21 2.70 -8.47
C LEU A 87 -15.55 2.05 -8.09
N MET A 88 -15.56 1.26 -7.01
CA MET A 88 -16.64 0.31 -6.66
C MET A 88 -17.42 0.69 -5.40
N GLN A 89 -17.11 1.84 -4.80
CA GLN A 89 -17.94 2.49 -3.77
C GLN A 89 -18.15 1.71 -2.46
N PHE A 90 -17.28 0.77 -2.11
CA PHE A 90 -17.35 0.04 -0.84
C PHE A 90 -16.47 0.62 0.29
N HIS A 91 -15.68 1.66 0.03
CA HIS A 91 -14.99 2.46 1.03
C HIS A 91 -15.34 3.94 0.87
N TYR A 92 -15.53 4.67 1.97
CA TYR A 92 -15.59 6.14 1.92
C TYR A 92 -14.28 6.68 1.30
N PRO A 93 -14.31 7.66 0.38
CA PRO A 93 -15.41 8.55 0.01
C PRO A 93 -16.41 7.99 -1.02
N ALA A 94 -16.22 6.76 -1.48
CA ALA A 94 -17.10 6.04 -2.38
C ALA A 94 -17.37 6.78 -3.70
N ILE A 95 -16.33 7.36 -4.29
CA ILE A 95 -16.42 8.06 -5.58
C ILE A 95 -16.17 7.09 -6.74
N VAL A 96 -16.54 7.51 -7.95
CA VAL A 96 -16.29 6.79 -9.20
C VAL A 96 -15.49 7.69 -10.12
N ASP A 97 -14.17 7.55 -10.08
CA ASP A 97 -13.22 8.33 -10.88
C ASP A 97 -11.97 7.49 -11.19
N GLY A 98 -11.96 6.90 -12.39
CA GLY A 98 -10.87 6.04 -12.83
C GLY A 98 -9.53 6.76 -12.97
N LYS A 99 -9.52 8.07 -13.30
CA LYS A 99 -8.28 8.84 -13.42
C LYS A 99 -7.63 9.02 -12.06
N LYS A 100 -8.43 9.30 -11.03
CA LYS A 100 -7.97 9.35 -9.64
C LYS A 100 -7.53 7.98 -9.15
N ALA A 101 -8.28 6.92 -9.45
CA ALA A 101 -7.92 5.55 -9.08
C ALA A 101 -6.51 5.18 -9.58
N VAL A 102 -6.19 5.48 -10.84
CA VAL A 102 -4.87 5.26 -11.43
C VAL A 102 -3.77 6.06 -10.72
N GLN A 103 -4.02 7.32 -10.36
CA GLN A 103 -3.07 8.12 -9.58
C GLN A 103 -2.86 7.57 -8.17
N VAL A 104 -3.92 7.12 -7.52
CA VAL A 104 -3.88 6.55 -6.17
C VAL A 104 -3.12 5.24 -6.15
N ALA A 105 -3.31 4.38 -7.16
CA ALA A 105 -2.56 3.12 -7.29
C ALA A 105 -1.04 3.39 -7.37
N TYR A 106 -0.63 4.37 -8.19
CA TYR A 106 0.76 4.82 -8.27
C TYR A 106 1.27 5.36 -6.93
N ASN A 107 0.49 6.22 -6.25
CA ASN A 107 0.90 6.83 -4.98
C ASN A 107 1.07 5.78 -3.87
N LEU A 108 0.22 4.75 -3.82
CA LEU A 108 0.34 3.64 -2.85
C LEU A 108 1.58 2.76 -3.12
N ALA A 109 1.87 2.47 -4.39
CA ALA A 109 3.09 1.77 -4.76
C ALA A 109 4.35 2.61 -4.41
N LEU A 110 4.31 3.92 -4.66
CA LEU A 110 5.36 4.85 -4.28
C LEU A 110 5.53 4.92 -2.74
N ALA A 111 4.42 4.98 -1.99
CA ALA A 111 4.44 4.96 -0.53
C ALA A 111 5.14 3.71 0.00
N THR A 112 4.83 2.54 -0.58
CA THR A 112 5.51 1.27 -0.26
C THR A 112 7.02 1.38 -0.41
N ALA A 113 7.49 1.85 -1.57
CA ALA A 113 8.92 2.00 -1.83
C ALA A 113 9.60 2.98 -0.85
N LYS A 114 8.96 4.13 -0.55
CA LYS A 114 9.52 5.14 0.37
C LYS A 114 9.54 4.64 1.82
N VAL A 115 8.54 3.88 2.25
CA VAL A 115 8.52 3.27 3.59
C VAL A 115 9.61 2.19 3.71
N ILE A 116 9.79 1.34 2.70
CA ILE A 116 10.88 0.34 2.66
C ILE A 116 12.25 1.03 2.69
N GLN A 117 12.42 2.12 1.93
CA GLN A 117 13.63 2.95 1.99
C GLN A 117 13.87 3.48 3.40
N ALA A 118 12.84 4.06 4.04
CA ALA A 118 12.94 4.60 5.39
C ALA A 118 13.31 3.52 6.42
N TYR A 119 12.71 2.33 6.32
CA TYR A 119 13.04 1.19 7.18
C TYR A 119 14.52 0.79 7.07
N ARG A 120 15.03 0.64 5.83
CA ARG A 120 16.42 0.22 5.56
C ARG A 120 17.47 1.28 5.92
N GLN A 121 17.06 2.55 6.04
CA GLN A 121 17.94 3.66 6.44
C GLN A 121 17.99 3.87 7.96
N GLY A 122 17.19 3.11 8.73
CA GLY A 122 17.20 3.18 10.19
C GLY A 122 18.49 2.64 10.82
N PRO A 123 18.69 2.85 12.13
CA PRO A 123 19.75 2.19 12.90
C PRO A 123 19.68 0.66 12.75
N ALA A 124 20.84 0.00 12.74
CA ALA A 124 20.95 -1.43 12.44
C ALA A 124 20.06 -2.30 13.35
N GLU A 125 19.97 -1.96 14.63
CA GLU A 125 19.16 -2.65 15.65
C GLU A 125 17.64 -2.51 15.45
N LEU A 126 17.21 -1.51 14.69
CA LEU A 126 15.80 -1.26 14.34
C LEU A 126 15.46 -1.70 12.91
N SER A 127 16.47 -2.01 12.09
CA SER A 127 16.34 -2.34 10.66
C SER A 127 16.87 -3.76 10.31
N ASP A 128 17.12 -4.61 11.29
CA ASP A 128 17.61 -5.99 11.15
C ASP A 128 16.53 -7.04 10.83
N GLY A 129 15.26 -6.64 10.83
CA GLY A 129 14.12 -7.46 10.41
C GLY A 129 13.84 -7.42 8.89
N ARG A 130 12.64 -7.85 8.52
CA ARG A 130 12.13 -7.85 7.13
C ARG A 130 10.92 -6.94 7.00
N ILE A 131 10.77 -6.36 5.81
CA ILE A 131 9.63 -5.53 5.44
C ILE A 131 9.11 -5.93 4.05
N GLY A 132 7.80 -6.03 3.91
CA GLY A 132 7.12 -6.32 2.65
C GLY A 132 5.80 -5.56 2.51
N THR A 133 4.93 -6.02 1.62
CA THR A 133 3.54 -5.56 1.50
C THR A 133 2.64 -6.77 1.24
N ILE A 134 1.39 -6.72 1.68
CA ILE A 134 0.44 -7.83 1.53
C ILE A 134 -0.37 -7.55 0.27
N LEU A 135 -0.29 -8.46 -0.70
CA LEU A 135 -1.02 -8.39 -1.97
C LEU A 135 -1.94 -9.60 -2.12
N ASN A 136 -2.86 -9.50 -3.07
CA ASN A 136 -3.64 -10.61 -3.58
C ASN A 136 -3.07 -11.03 -4.93
N LEU A 137 -2.94 -12.34 -5.18
CA LEU A 137 -2.51 -12.92 -6.46
C LEU A 137 -3.50 -13.97 -6.94
N THR A 138 -4.80 -13.69 -6.78
CA THR A 138 -5.85 -14.53 -7.34
C THR A 138 -5.77 -14.43 -8.88
N PRO A 139 -5.59 -15.56 -9.59
CA PRO A 139 -5.52 -15.50 -11.04
C PRO A 139 -6.86 -15.06 -11.65
N ALA A 140 -6.81 -14.25 -12.70
CA ALA A 140 -7.98 -13.89 -13.48
C ALA A 140 -8.25 -14.98 -14.53
N TYR A 141 -8.88 -16.09 -14.11
CA TYR A 141 -9.21 -17.18 -15.01
C TYR A 141 -10.19 -16.72 -16.11
N PRO A 142 -9.87 -16.90 -17.40
CA PRO A 142 -10.77 -16.52 -18.48
C PRO A 142 -11.99 -17.44 -18.52
N ALA A 143 -13.14 -16.91 -18.96
CA ALA A 143 -14.38 -17.69 -19.07
C ALA A 143 -14.26 -18.83 -20.11
N SER A 144 -13.52 -18.59 -21.19
CA SER A 144 -13.16 -19.57 -22.22
C SER A 144 -11.80 -19.25 -22.82
N GLN A 145 -11.32 -20.05 -23.78
CA GLN A 145 -10.08 -19.77 -24.51
C GLN A 145 -10.32 -18.96 -25.79
N SER A 146 -11.47 -18.29 -25.93
CA SER A 146 -11.68 -17.35 -27.03
C SER A 146 -10.66 -16.21 -26.94
N GLU A 147 -10.25 -15.66 -28.08
CA GLU A 147 -9.29 -14.54 -28.13
C GLU A 147 -9.77 -13.35 -27.26
N ALA A 148 -11.07 -13.05 -27.31
CA ALA A 148 -11.66 -11.96 -26.53
C ALA A 148 -11.55 -12.19 -25.01
N ASP A 149 -11.84 -13.40 -24.54
CA ASP A 149 -11.76 -13.73 -23.11
C ASP A 149 -10.32 -13.76 -22.61
N MET A 150 -9.38 -14.24 -23.43
CA MET A 150 -7.96 -14.23 -23.09
C MET A 150 -7.41 -12.81 -22.98
N VAL A 151 -7.79 -11.90 -23.89
CA VAL A 151 -7.42 -10.48 -23.82
C VAL A 151 -8.01 -9.82 -22.57
N ALA A 152 -9.26 -10.12 -22.23
CA ALA A 152 -9.90 -9.59 -21.03
C ALA A 152 -9.22 -10.07 -19.74
N ALA A 153 -8.92 -11.36 -19.65
CA ALA A 153 -8.19 -11.96 -18.52
C ALA A 153 -6.78 -11.38 -18.37
N HIS A 154 -6.06 -11.20 -19.48
CA HIS A 154 -4.72 -10.61 -19.48
C HIS A 154 -4.72 -9.18 -18.93
N PHE A 155 -5.67 -8.35 -19.36
CA PHE A 155 -5.79 -7.01 -18.79
C PHE A 155 -6.18 -7.02 -17.31
N ALA A 156 -7.04 -7.97 -16.90
CA ALA A 156 -7.40 -8.14 -15.49
C ALA A 156 -6.20 -8.56 -14.62
N GLU A 157 -5.32 -9.45 -15.10
CA GLU A 157 -4.04 -9.77 -14.43
C GLU A 157 -3.15 -8.53 -14.31
N LEU A 158 -2.94 -7.83 -15.42
CA LEU A 158 -2.10 -6.63 -15.45
C LEU A 158 -2.55 -5.58 -14.42
N TRP A 159 -3.87 -5.32 -14.36
CA TRP A 159 -4.44 -4.33 -13.46
C TRP A 159 -4.45 -4.80 -12.01
N ASN A 160 -5.06 -5.95 -11.71
CA ASN A 160 -5.33 -6.38 -10.34
C ASN A 160 -4.10 -6.93 -9.63
N ASN A 161 -3.20 -7.59 -10.36
CA ASN A 161 -2.06 -8.31 -9.79
C ASN A 161 -0.74 -7.59 -10.10
N ASP A 162 -0.41 -7.44 -11.39
CA ASP A 162 0.95 -7.04 -11.80
C ASP A 162 1.28 -5.59 -11.45
N LEU A 163 0.28 -4.68 -11.44
CA LEU A 163 0.47 -3.27 -11.06
C LEU A 163 1.26 -3.13 -9.76
N PHE A 164 0.83 -3.82 -8.70
CA PHE A 164 1.48 -3.77 -7.39
C PHE A 164 2.58 -4.82 -7.24
N MET A 165 2.41 -6.01 -7.82
CA MET A 165 3.38 -7.10 -7.68
C MET A 165 4.71 -6.73 -8.36
N GLU A 166 4.69 -6.27 -9.62
CA GLU A 166 5.92 -5.86 -10.30
C GLU A 166 6.58 -4.65 -9.61
N ALA A 167 5.79 -3.69 -9.13
CA ALA A 167 6.34 -2.54 -8.42
C ALA A 167 7.04 -2.95 -7.12
N ALA A 168 6.43 -3.86 -6.35
CA ALA A 168 6.96 -4.31 -5.06
C ALA A 168 8.16 -5.26 -5.20
N VAL A 169 8.14 -6.16 -6.19
CA VAL A 169 9.14 -7.23 -6.33
C VAL A 169 10.25 -6.86 -7.31
N HIS A 170 9.91 -6.22 -8.43
CA HIS A 170 10.84 -5.91 -9.52
C HIS A 170 11.20 -4.42 -9.61
N GLY A 171 10.56 -3.55 -8.82
CA GLY A 171 10.85 -2.13 -8.77
C GLY A 171 10.43 -1.35 -10.02
N LYS A 172 9.49 -1.88 -10.80
CA LYS A 172 8.97 -1.25 -12.03
C LYS A 172 7.48 -1.54 -12.20
N PHE A 173 6.78 -0.70 -12.95
CA PHE A 173 5.40 -0.99 -13.36
C PHE A 173 5.39 -1.81 -14.66
N PRO A 174 4.34 -2.61 -14.92
CA PRO A 174 4.22 -3.38 -16.16
C PRO A 174 4.16 -2.44 -17.37
N GLU A 175 5.06 -2.62 -18.33
CA GLU A 175 5.19 -1.71 -19.49
C GLU A 175 3.92 -1.69 -20.35
N GLU A 176 3.27 -2.84 -20.51
CA GLU A 176 2.03 -2.98 -21.26
C GLU A 176 0.89 -2.20 -20.60
N LEU A 177 0.73 -2.33 -19.28
CA LEU A 177 -0.27 -1.57 -18.53
C LEU A 177 -0.02 -0.05 -18.67
N VAL A 178 1.24 0.38 -18.53
CA VAL A 178 1.61 1.80 -18.73
C VAL A 178 1.25 2.27 -20.13
N ALA A 179 1.48 1.46 -21.16
CA ALA A 179 1.12 1.79 -22.54
C ALA A 179 -0.40 1.95 -22.73
N VAL A 180 -1.21 1.05 -22.15
CA VAL A 180 -2.68 1.15 -22.17
C VAL A 180 -3.15 2.42 -21.48
N LEU A 181 -2.70 2.67 -20.24
CA LEU A 181 -3.09 3.86 -19.47
C LEU A 181 -2.67 5.16 -20.17
N LYS A 182 -1.53 5.18 -20.87
CA LYS A 182 -1.08 6.31 -21.69
C LYS A 182 -1.97 6.52 -22.91
N LYS A 183 -2.28 5.44 -23.65
CA LYS A 183 -3.16 5.47 -24.82
C LYS A 183 -4.54 6.02 -24.44
N ASP A 184 -5.05 5.64 -23.27
CA ASP A 184 -6.38 6.03 -22.79
C ASP A 184 -6.38 7.41 -22.09
N GLY A 185 -5.24 8.11 -22.03
CA GLY A 185 -5.12 9.44 -21.43
C GLY A 185 -5.21 9.46 -19.89
N VAL A 186 -5.18 8.29 -19.24
CA VAL A 186 -5.39 8.14 -17.80
C VAL A 186 -4.12 7.90 -16.98
N LEU A 187 -2.94 7.79 -17.60
CA LEU A 187 -1.66 7.60 -16.90
C LEU A 187 -1.43 8.62 -15.76
N TRP A 188 -0.94 8.12 -14.62
CA TRP A 188 -0.59 8.91 -13.43
C TRP A 188 0.52 9.94 -13.68
N GLN A 189 0.64 10.92 -12.80
CA GLN A 189 1.74 11.86 -12.72
C GLN A 189 2.83 11.35 -11.77
N SER A 190 4.04 11.09 -12.29
CA SER A 190 5.16 10.55 -11.52
C SER A 190 5.98 11.60 -10.79
N THR A 191 6.06 12.84 -11.30
CA THR A 191 6.79 13.98 -10.68
C THR A 191 6.05 14.61 -9.53
#